data_AF-A0A3D2FNG3-F1
#
_entry.id   AF-A0A3D2FNG3-F1
#
_cell.length_a   1.000
_cell.length_b   1.000
_cell.length_c   1.000
_cell.angle_alpha   90.00
_cell.angle_beta   90.00
_cell.angle_gamma   90.00
#
_symmetry.space_group_name_H-M   'P 1'
#
loop_
_entity.id
_entity.type
_entity.pdbx_description
1 polymer ?
#
loop_
_entity_poly.entity_id
_entity_poly.type
_entity_poly.pdbx_seq_one_letter_code
_entity_poly.pdbx_strand_id
1 'polypeptide(L)'
;MVKKYILFLILVGFGFAESIADKTKSMDKMDGYLNLYWENETGKLWLEISDFNQEFLYVNSLMAGMGSNDVGLDRGQLGNGRIVYFHRVGPKVLMIQPNYYYRAVTDDPREKKSVEDGFAKSTLWGFTVEAEEDNRVLVDATDFFLNDAHGIVSRLKNQKMGNYNVDKSRSAIHLPATMNFPNNTEVEALMTYKGSNPGKYVRQTTPT
;
A
#
# COMPACT_ATOMS: atom_id res chain seq x y z
N MET A 1 -25.94 34.78 -53.18
CA MET A 1 -25.97 34.17 -51.83
C MET A 1 -24.96 33.04 -51.79
N VAL A 2 -23.79 33.25 -51.17
CA VAL A 2 -22.73 32.23 -51.06
C VAL A 2 -22.91 31.51 -49.73
N LYS A 3 -23.32 30.23 -49.76
CA LYS A 3 -23.40 29.39 -48.56
C LYS A 3 -21.98 28.99 -48.14
N LYS A 4 -21.49 29.58 -47.05
CA LYS A 4 -20.28 29.12 -46.36
C LYS A 4 -20.63 27.89 -45.52
N TYR A 5 -20.07 26.73 -45.87
CA TYR A 5 -20.12 25.55 -45.02
C TYR A 5 -18.96 25.62 -44.02
N ILE A 6 -19.28 25.67 -42.73
CA ILE A 6 -18.30 25.62 -41.65
C ILE A 6 -18.08 24.15 -41.32
N LEU A 7 -16.87 23.64 -41.59
CA LEU A 7 -16.44 22.30 -41.22
C LEU A 7 -16.00 22.33 -39.75
N PHE A 8 -16.72 21.64 -38.88
CA PHE A 8 -16.33 21.44 -37.48
C PHE A 8 -15.39 20.23 -37.41
N LEU A 9 -14.10 20.46 -37.20
CA LEU A 9 -13.13 19.41 -36.96
C LEU A 9 -13.19 19.03 -35.47
N ILE A 10 -13.78 17.88 -35.14
CA ILE A 10 -13.72 17.33 -33.78
C ILE A 10 -12.37 16.63 -33.63
N LEU A 11 -11.43 17.27 -32.91
CA LEU A 11 -10.22 16.60 -32.44
C LEU A 11 -10.63 15.65 -31.30
N VAL A 12 -10.79 14.37 -31.63
CA VAL A 12 -10.85 13.32 -30.60
C VAL A 12 -9.40 13.05 -30.19
N GLY A 13 -8.97 13.65 -29.08
CA GLY A 13 -7.72 13.28 -28.44
C GLY A 13 -7.85 11.87 -27.85
N PHE A 14 -7.28 10.88 -28.51
CA PHE A 14 -6.93 9.62 -27.83
C PHE A 14 -5.83 9.97 -26.83
N GLY A 15 -6.19 10.11 -25.56
CA GLY A 15 -5.20 10.08 -24.48
C GLY A 15 -4.57 8.70 -24.49
N PHE A 16 -3.36 8.59 -25.03
CA PHE A 16 -2.54 7.41 -24.82
C PHE A 16 -2.26 7.34 -23.32
N ALA A 17 -2.77 6.30 -22.67
CA ALA A 17 -2.29 5.95 -21.34
C ALA A 17 -0.77 5.75 -21.45
N GLU A 18 -0.01 6.39 -20.57
CA GLU A 18 1.43 6.20 -20.50
C GLU A 18 1.72 4.71 -20.21
N SER A 19 2.58 4.09 -21.01
CA SER A 19 2.93 2.68 -20.80
C SER A 19 3.81 2.54 -19.55
N ILE A 20 3.78 1.37 -18.91
CA ILE A 20 4.68 1.08 -17.78
C ILE A 20 6.13 1.25 -18.24
N ALA A 21 6.48 0.69 -19.39
CA ALA A 21 7.81 0.78 -19.98
C ALA A 21 8.28 2.22 -20.20
N ASP A 22 7.40 3.14 -20.61
CA ASP A 22 7.72 4.55 -20.75
C ASP A 22 7.89 5.25 -19.41
N LYS A 23 7.00 4.96 -18.45
CA LYS A 23 7.01 5.58 -17.12
C LYS A 23 8.27 5.23 -16.33
N THR A 24 8.73 3.99 -16.44
CA THR A 24 9.79 3.45 -15.58
C THR A 24 11.18 3.48 -16.22
N LYS A 25 11.38 4.14 -17.37
CA LYS A 25 12.67 4.11 -18.11
C LYS A 25 13.88 4.55 -17.28
N SER A 26 13.69 5.51 -16.38
CA SER A 26 14.72 6.08 -15.52
C SER A 26 14.70 5.50 -14.10
N MET A 27 13.84 4.53 -13.82
CA MET A 27 13.67 3.95 -12.49
C MET A 27 14.50 2.67 -12.33
N ASP A 28 14.96 2.41 -11.12
CA ASP A 28 15.64 1.16 -10.80
C ASP A 28 14.61 0.06 -10.57
N LYS A 29 14.56 -0.90 -11.50
CA LYS A 29 13.65 -2.05 -11.41
C LYS A 29 14.17 -3.07 -10.39
N MET A 30 13.27 -3.54 -9.52
CA MET A 30 13.48 -4.66 -8.60
C MET A 30 12.50 -5.77 -8.96
N ASP A 31 12.97 -6.76 -9.72
CA ASP A 31 12.18 -7.92 -10.10
C ASP A 31 12.00 -8.91 -8.93
N GLY A 32 10.82 -9.52 -8.81
CA GLY A 32 10.53 -10.53 -7.79
C GLY A 32 9.05 -10.89 -7.72
N TYR A 33 8.55 -11.17 -6.51
CA TYR A 33 7.18 -11.63 -6.30
C TYR A 33 6.15 -10.58 -6.72
N LEU A 34 6.37 -9.33 -6.29
CA LEU A 34 5.70 -8.14 -6.81
C LEU A 34 6.76 -7.20 -7.36
N ASN A 35 6.75 -6.92 -8.67
CA ASN A 35 7.75 -6.04 -9.27
C ASN A 35 7.65 -4.63 -8.68
N LEU A 36 8.79 -4.09 -8.25
CA LEU A 36 8.90 -2.73 -7.72
C LEU A 36 9.81 -1.89 -8.62
N TYR A 37 9.58 -0.57 -8.62
CA TYR A 37 10.46 0.38 -9.30
C TYR A 37 10.78 1.53 -8.36
N TRP A 38 12.07 1.84 -8.21
CA TRP A 38 12.53 2.95 -7.41
C TRP A 38 12.80 4.18 -8.29
N GLU A 39 12.14 5.30 -7.99
CA GLU A 39 12.36 6.57 -8.67
C GLU A 39 13.24 7.46 -7.81
N ASN A 40 14.54 7.49 -8.11
CA ASN A 40 15.53 8.19 -7.29
C ASN A 40 15.29 9.71 -7.20
N GLU A 41 14.75 10.33 -8.25
CA GLU A 41 14.53 11.77 -8.31
C GLU A 41 13.46 12.26 -7.32
N THR A 42 12.44 11.44 -7.08
CA THR A 42 11.28 11.80 -6.24
C THR A 42 11.25 11.05 -4.92
N GLY A 43 12.07 9.99 -4.78
CA GLY A 43 12.06 9.09 -3.63
C GLY A 43 10.82 8.20 -3.58
N LYS A 44 10.19 7.95 -4.73
CA LYS A 44 8.97 7.13 -4.82
C LYS A 44 9.27 5.66 -5.03
N LEU A 45 8.45 4.83 -4.41
CA LEU A 45 8.43 3.39 -4.66
C LEU A 45 7.14 3.04 -5.40
N TRP A 46 7.30 2.57 -6.62
CA TRP A 46 6.24 2.17 -7.52
C TRP A 46 6.04 0.66 -7.44
N LEU A 47 4.79 0.23 -7.53
CA LEU A 47 4.38 -1.16 -7.50
C LEU A 47 3.70 -1.51 -8.81
N GLU A 48 4.16 -2.58 -9.45
CA GLU A 48 3.48 -3.18 -10.59
C GLU A 48 2.59 -4.33 -10.12
N ILE A 49 1.35 -4.34 -10.63
CA ILE A 49 0.33 -5.32 -10.28
C ILE A 49 -0.15 -6.00 -11.56
N SER A 50 0.04 -7.31 -11.64
CA SER A 50 -0.47 -8.17 -12.72
C SER A 50 -1.57 -9.13 -12.25
N ASP A 51 -1.47 -9.60 -11.01
CA ASP A 51 -2.29 -10.71 -10.50
C ASP A 51 -3.47 -10.18 -9.68
N PHE A 52 -4.57 -9.89 -10.37
CA PHE A 52 -5.81 -9.43 -9.74
C PHE A 52 -6.65 -10.60 -9.21
N ASN A 53 -7.29 -10.37 -8.05
CA ASN A 53 -8.13 -11.33 -7.34
C ASN A 53 -7.38 -12.62 -6.93
N GLN A 54 -6.05 -12.57 -6.91
CA GLN A 54 -5.20 -13.61 -6.37
C GLN A 54 -4.81 -13.26 -4.94
N GLU A 55 -5.03 -14.21 -4.03
CA GLU A 55 -4.74 -14.01 -2.62
C GLU A 55 -3.25 -14.20 -2.31
N PHE A 56 -2.71 -13.33 -1.46
CA PHE A 56 -1.37 -13.41 -0.94
C PHE A 56 -1.32 -13.01 0.54
N LEU A 57 -0.22 -13.36 1.21
CA LEU A 57 -0.01 -13.03 2.61
C LEU A 57 0.67 -11.66 2.73
N TYR A 58 0.04 -10.76 3.48
CA TYR A 58 0.58 -9.46 3.85
C TYR A 58 0.86 -9.42 5.35
N VAL A 59 2.14 -9.25 5.70
CA VAL A 59 2.64 -9.28 7.08
C VAL A 59 3.37 -7.99 7.39
N ASN A 60 3.08 -7.42 8.56
CA ASN A 60 3.78 -6.25 9.08
C ASN A 60 4.72 -6.69 10.21
N SER A 61 5.85 -6.02 10.36
CA SER A 61 6.77 -6.21 11.48
C SER A 61 7.39 -4.89 11.92
N LEU A 62 7.85 -4.82 13.17
CA LEU A 62 8.59 -3.68 13.70
C LEU A 62 10.10 -3.99 13.69
N MET A 63 10.80 -3.62 12.62
CA MET A 63 12.22 -3.94 12.45
C MET A 63 13.14 -3.28 13.48
N ALA A 64 12.84 -2.03 13.82
CA ALA A 64 13.47 -1.26 14.89
C ALA A 64 12.39 -0.43 15.61
N GLY A 65 12.61 -0.13 16.89
CA GLY A 65 11.58 0.47 17.73
C GLY A 65 12.13 1.47 18.74
N MET A 66 11.22 1.97 19.56
CA MET A 66 11.46 3.01 20.56
C MET A 66 12.36 2.56 21.72
N GLY A 67 12.68 1.26 21.83
CA GLY A 67 13.51 0.72 22.91
C GLY A 67 12.80 0.65 24.26
N SER A 68 11.47 0.54 24.29
CA SER A 68 10.69 0.34 25.52
C SER A 68 9.66 -0.77 25.35
N ASN A 69 9.93 -1.90 25.99
CA ASN A 69 9.05 -3.07 25.98
C ASN A 69 7.74 -2.78 26.73
N ASP A 70 7.75 -1.88 27.71
CA ASP A 70 6.57 -1.50 28.50
C ASP A 70 5.42 -0.92 27.65
N VAL A 71 5.73 -0.39 26.46
CA VAL A 71 4.74 0.16 25.53
C VAL A 71 4.22 -0.92 24.56
N GLY A 72 4.80 -2.13 24.60
CA GLY A 72 4.45 -3.25 23.72
C GLY A 72 4.91 -3.05 22.28
N LEU A 73 6.06 -2.38 22.10
CA LEU A 73 6.69 -2.08 20.82
C LEU A 73 8.10 -2.68 20.78
N ASP A 74 8.15 -4.00 20.76
CA ASP A 74 9.40 -4.75 20.76
C ASP A 74 10.02 -4.84 19.36
N ARG A 75 11.35 -4.83 19.31
CA ARG A 75 12.09 -5.07 18.07
C ARG A 75 11.79 -6.47 17.53
N GLY A 76 11.56 -6.58 16.22
CA GLY A 76 11.21 -7.83 15.55
C GLY A 76 9.78 -8.29 15.82
N GLN A 77 8.96 -7.48 16.51
CA GLN A 77 7.58 -7.85 16.80
C GLN A 77 6.79 -7.97 15.50
N LEU A 78 6.17 -9.13 15.30
CA LEU A 78 5.17 -9.33 14.25
C LEU A 78 3.92 -8.53 14.56
N GLY A 79 3.45 -7.80 13.57
CA GLY A 79 2.16 -7.12 13.57
C GLY A 79 1.06 -8.04 13.04
N ASN A 80 0.15 -7.46 12.28
CA ASN A 80 -0.94 -8.21 11.67
C ASN A 80 -0.43 -9.02 10.47
N GLY A 81 -0.79 -10.30 10.42
CA GLY A 81 -0.78 -11.11 9.20
C GLY A 81 -2.18 -11.14 8.59
N ARG A 82 -2.30 -10.81 7.32
CA ARG A 82 -3.58 -10.74 6.61
C ARG A 82 -3.48 -11.48 5.28
N ILE A 83 -4.51 -12.24 4.93
CA ILE A 83 -4.73 -12.63 3.54
C ILE A 83 -5.35 -11.43 2.84
N VAL A 84 -4.85 -11.09 1.66
CA VAL A 84 -5.29 -9.94 0.88
C VAL A 84 -5.22 -10.25 -0.60
N TYR A 85 -5.93 -9.48 -1.42
CA TYR A 85 -5.82 -9.52 -2.87
C TYR A 85 -6.02 -8.12 -3.46
N PHE A 86 -5.51 -7.92 -4.68
CA PHE A 86 -5.78 -6.69 -5.44
C PHE A 86 -7.06 -6.82 -6.27
N HIS A 87 -7.93 -5.82 -6.21
CA HIS A 87 -9.17 -5.75 -6.97
C HIS A 87 -9.25 -4.46 -7.75
N ARG A 88 -9.30 -4.56 -9.08
CA ARG A 88 -9.35 -3.39 -9.96
C ARG A 88 -10.79 -2.91 -10.15
N VAL A 89 -11.02 -1.61 -9.96
CA VAL A 89 -12.28 -0.92 -10.25
C VAL A 89 -11.97 0.36 -11.01
N GLY A 90 -12.11 0.33 -12.34
CA GLY A 90 -11.75 1.45 -13.21
C GLY A 90 -10.28 1.88 -13.03
N PRO A 91 -10.00 3.16 -12.70
CA PRO A 91 -8.64 3.67 -12.48
C PRO A 91 -8.12 3.40 -11.06
N LYS A 92 -8.84 2.63 -10.24
CA LYS A 92 -8.45 2.30 -8.87
C LYS A 92 -8.08 0.83 -8.74
N VAL A 93 -7.08 0.57 -7.92
CA VAL A 93 -6.77 -0.77 -7.44
C VAL A 93 -6.97 -0.79 -5.94
N LEU A 94 -7.87 -1.64 -5.46
CA LEU A 94 -8.17 -1.80 -4.05
C LEU A 94 -7.40 -3.00 -3.50
N MET A 95 -6.72 -2.83 -2.38
CA MET A 95 -6.19 -3.95 -1.60
C MET A 95 -7.25 -4.39 -0.61
N ILE A 96 -7.83 -5.58 -0.83
CA ILE A 96 -8.97 -6.07 -0.08
C ILE A 96 -8.53 -7.25 0.80
N GLN A 97 -8.94 -7.21 2.07
CA GLN A 97 -8.88 -8.33 2.99
C GLN A 97 -10.25 -9.05 3.01
N PRO A 98 -10.34 -10.32 2.57
CA PRO A 98 -11.55 -11.12 2.74
C PRO A 98 -11.83 -11.40 4.22
N ASN A 99 -13.09 -11.69 4.52
CA ASN A 99 -13.52 -11.97 5.89
C ASN A 99 -13.66 -13.47 6.13
N TYR A 100 -12.55 -14.10 6.53
CA TYR A 100 -12.54 -15.54 6.83
C TYR A 100 -13.05 -15.92 8.22
N TYR A 101 -13.56 -14.96 9.02
CA TYR A 101 -14.31 -15.30 10.23
C TYR A 101 -15.64 -15.99 9.90
N TYR A 102 -16.17 -15.76 8.69
CA TYR A 102 -17.40 -16.37 8.21
C TYR A 102 -17.13 -17.07 6.89
N ARG A 103 -17.40 -18.38 6.82
CA ARG A 103 -17.20 -19.18 5.61
C ARG A 103 -18.27 -20.25 5.46
N ALA A 104 -18.74 -20.46 4.24
CA ALA A 104 -19.61 -21.58 3.91
C ALA A 104 -18.76 -22.81 3.57
N VAL A 105 -18.95 -23.91 4.31
CA VAL A 105 -18.28 -25.20 4.04
C VAL A 105 -19.28 -26.10 3.31
N THR A 106 -19.45 -25.84 2.01
CA THR A 106 -20.49 -26.40 1.15
C THR A 106 -20.00 -26.42 -0.29
N ASP A 107 -20.57 -27.27 -1.14
CA ASP A 107 -20.30 -27.25 -2.58
C ASP A 107 -21.29 -26.38 -3.35
N ASP A 108 -22.38 -25.90 -2.74
CA ASP A 108 -23.35 -25.01 -3.41
C ASP A 108 -22.73 -23.61 -3.61
N PRO A 109 -22.55 -23.15 -4.87
CA PRO A 109 -21.98 -21.83 -5.15
C PRO A 109 -22.87 -20.68 -4.66
N ARG A 110 -24.19 -20.87 -4.57
CA ARG A 110 -25.13 -19.84 -4.09
C ARG A 110 -25.01 -19.63 -2.59
N GLU A 111 -24.80 -20.69 -1.84
CA GLU A 111 -24.58 -20.62 -0.39
C GLU A 111 -23.24 -19.94 -0.08
N LYS A 112 -22.17 -20.30 -0.80
CA LYS A 112 -20.89 -19.60 -0.75
C LYS A 112 -21.05 -18.10 -1.03
N LYS A 113 -21.77 -17.75 -2.09
CA LYS A 113 -22.02 -16.36 -2.47
C LYS A 113 -22.85 -15.62 -1.42
N SER A 114 -23.87 -16.26 -0.85
CA SER A 114 -24.69 -15.68 0.20
C SER A 114 -23.89 -15.34 1.46
N VAL A 115 -22.93 -16.20 1.85
CA VAL A 115 -22.04 -15.90 2.99
C VAL A 115 -21.05 -14.78 2.62
N GLU A 116 -20.47 -14.84 1.43
CA GLU A 116 -19.56 -13.78 0.95
C GLU A 116 -20.23 -12.39 0.94
N ASP A 117 -21.48 -12.30 0.47
CA ASP A 117 -22.23 -11.04 0.40
C ASP A 117 -22.82 -10.62 1.76
N GLY A 118 -23.05 -11.59 2.65
CA GLY A 118 -23.60 -11.36 4.00
C GLY A 118 -22.60 -10.78 4.99
N PHE A 119 -21.30 -10.91 4.74
CA PHE A 119 -20.25 -10.45 5.66
C PHE A 119 -19.26 -9.50 4.98
N ALA A 120 -19.07 -8.33 5.59
CA ALA A 120 -18.23 -7.29 5.02
C ALA A 120 -16.76 -7.71 4.88
N LYS A 121 -16.16 -7.33 3.76
CA LYS A 121 -14.71 -7.34 3.51
C LYS A 121 -14.13 -5.99 3.90
N SER A 122 -12.81 -5.94 4.13
CA SER A 122 -12.11 -4.69 4.46
C SER A 122 -11.26 -4.22 3.29
N THR A 123 -11.46 -2.99 2.82
CA THR A 123 -10.51 -2.32 1.92
C THR A 123 -9.40 -1.70 2.76
N LEU A 124 -8.19 -2.26 2.66
CA LEU A 124 -7.02 -1.80 3.42
C LEU A 124 -6.34 -0.60 2.78
N TRP A 125 -6.36 -0.53 1.44
CA TRP A 125 -5.78 0.57 0.68
C TRP A 125 -6.44 0.72 -0.69
N GLY A 126 -6.36 1.93 -1.26
CA GLY A 126 -6.79 2.21 -2.64
C GLY A 126 -5.71 2.96 -3.40
N PHE A 127 -5.16 2.34 -4.42
CA PHE A 127 -4.19 2.93 -5.34
C PHE A 127 -4.87 3.57 -6.54
N THR A 128 -4.20 4.53 -7.17
CA THR A 128 -4.57 5.06 -8.49
C THR A 128 -3.62 4.47 -9.53
N VAL A 129 -4.17 4.03 -10.67
CA VAL A 129 -3.37 3.57 -11.82
C VAL A 129 -2.73 4.78 -12.49
N GLU A 130 -1.41 4.75 -12.59
CA GLU A 130 -0.59 5.84 -13.17
C GLU A 130 -0.05 5.47 -14.56
N ALA A 131 0.14 4.17 -14.82
CA ALA A 131 0.47 3.61 -16.13
C ALA A 131 -0.10 2.19 -16.26
N GLU A 132 -0.34 1.73 -17.48
CA GLU A 132 -0.82 0.36 -17.74
C GLU A 132 -0.24 -0.24 -19.03
N GLU A 133 -0.03 -1.56 -19.01
CA GLU A 133 0.54 -2.31 -20.14
C GLU A 133 0.19 -3.80 -20.01
N ASP A 134 -0.35 -4.44 -21.06
CA ASP A 134 -0.64 -5.88 -21.10
C ASP A 134 -1.36 -6.45 -19.86
N ASN A 135 -2.41 -5.76 -19.39
CA ASN A 135 -3.16 -6.06 -18.15
C ASN A 135 -2.40 -5.86 -16.84
N ARG A 136 -1.14 -5.40 -16.88
CA ARG A 136 -0.40 -4.91 -15.72
C ARG A 136 -0.74 -3.44 -15.49
N VAL A 137 -0.66 -3.01 -14.24
CA VAL A 137 -0.78 -1.60 -13.87
C VAL A 137 0.38 -1.21 -12.98
N LEU A 138 0.83 0.04 -13.13
CA LEU A 138 1.78 0.66 -12.23
C LEU A 138 1.04 1.64 -11.32
N VAL A 139 1.33 1.56 -10.02
CA VAL A 139 0.77 2.45 -9.01
C VAL A 139 1.89 3.05 -8.15
N ASP A 140 1.70 4.30 -7.72
CA ASP A 140 2.54 4.88 -6.66
C ASP A 140 2.14 4.25 -5.32
N ALA A 141 3.04 3.44 -4.74
CA ALA A 141 2.82 2.73 -3.49
C ALA A 141 3.53 3.40 -2.30
N THR A 142 4.16 4.55 -2.50
CA THR A 142 4.97 5.24 -1.48
C THR A 142 4.14 5.51 -0.22
N ASP A 143 2.97 6.10 -0.38
CA ASP A 143 2.08 6.43 0.73
C ASP A 143 1.48 5.20 1.44
N PHE A 144 1.37 4.08 0.73
CA PHE A 144 0.95 2.81 1.31
C PHE A 144 2.02 2.28 2.26
N PHE A 145 3.29 2.32 1.86
CA PHE A 145 4.39 1.85 2.71
C PHE A 145 4.74 2.84 3.84
N LEU A 146 4.44 4.13 3.66
CA LEU A 146 4.60 5.17 4.69
C LEU A 146 3.36 5.35 5.57
N ASN A 147 2.58 4.30 5.79
CA ASN A 147 1.44 4.31 6.71
C ASN A 147 1.76 3.58 8.03
N ASP A 148 0.97 3.82 9.08
CA ASP A 148 1.11 3.11 10.37
C ASP A 148 0.49 1.71 10.31
N ALA A 149 1.07 0.83 9.48
CA ALA A 149 0.56 -0.52 9.25
C ALA A 149 0.60 -1.39 10.52
N HIS A 150 1.53 -1.08 11.44
CA HIS A 150 1.76 -1.81 12.70
C HIS A 150 0.85 -1.32 13.85
N GLY A 151 0.21 -0.16 13.70
CA GLY A 151 -0.71 0.41 14.69
C GLY A 151 -0.02 1.07 15.89
N ILE A 152 1.18 1.62 15.68
CA ILE A 152 1.99 2.31 16.68
C ILE A 152 1.22 3.50 17.29
N VAL A 153 0.55 4.30 16.47
CA VAL A 153 -0.21 5.48 16.91
C VAL A 153 -1.30 5.08 17.91
N SER A 154 -2.09 4.06 17.54
CA SER A 154 -3.17 3.56 18.38
C SER A 154 -2.61 2.95 19.68
N ARG A 155 -1.51 2.21 19.58
CA ARG A 155 -0.85 1.61 20.75
C ARG A 155 -0.33 2.67 21.72
N LEU A 156 0.38 3.69 21.23
CA LEU A 156 0.87 4.80 22.06
C LEU A 156 -0.27 5.52 22.76
N LYS A 157 -1.36 5.83 22.04
CA LYS A 157 -2.53 6.48 22.61
C LYS A 157 -3.16 5.65 23.72
N ASN A 158 -3.39 4.35 23.47
CA ASN A 158 -4.00 3.44 24.43
C ASN A 158 -3.14 3.24 25.69
N GLN A 159 -1.81 3.28 25.54
CA GLN A 159 -0.86 3.22 26.64
C GLN A 159 -0.63 4.58 27.32
N LYS A 160 -1.40 5.61 26.98
CA LYS A 160 -1.26 6.99 27.50
C LYS A 160 0.14 7.57 27.27
N MET A 161 0.78 7.19 26.16
CA MET A 161 2.11 7.62 25.77
C MET A 161 2.12 8.90 24.91
N GLY A 162 0.96 9.50 24.69
CA GLY A 162 0.79 10.76 23.95
C GLY A 162 -0.10 10.58 22.73
N ASN A 163 -0.28 11.66 21.97
CA ASN A 163 -1.05 11.66 20.74
C ASN A 163 -0.11 11.90 19.56
N TYR A 164 0.01 10.90 18.69
CA TYR A 164 0.95 10.90 17.58
C TYR A 164 0.23 10.67 16.26
N ASN A 165 0.88 11.09 15.17
CA ASN A 165 0.54 10.73 13.80
C ASN A 165 1.84 10.52 13.01
N VAL A 166 1.77 9.77 11.92
CA VAL A 166 2.91 9.64 10.99
C VAL A 166 3.26 11.01 10.42
N ASP A 167 4.55 11.32 10.38
CA ASP A 167 5.09 12.50 9.74
C ASP A 167 5.76 12.13 8.43
N LYS A 168 4.99 12.14 7.34
CA LYS A 168 5.46 11.70 6.01
C LYS A 168 6.65 12.53 5.50
N SER A 169 6.74 13.81 5.84
CA SER A 169 7.87 14.66 5.43
C SER A 169 9.19 14.30 6.13
N ARG A 170 9.14 13.49 7.20
CA ARG A 170 10.30 12.97 7.92
C ARG A 170 10.34 11.43 7.87
N SER A 171 9.64 10.84 6.91
CA SER A 171 9.59 9.40 6.69
C SER A 171 9.99 9.10 5.26
N ALA A 172 10.61 7.95 5.04
CA ALA A 172 11.11 7.56 3.72
C ALA A 172 11.20 6.04 3.62
N ILE A 173 11.18 5.53 2.38
CA ILE A 173 11.50 4.13 2.12
C ILE A 173 12.95 3.86 2.49
N HIS A 174 13.20 2.79 3.24
CA HIS A 174 14.55 2.32 3.55
C HIS A 174 15.05 1.39 2.43
N LEU A 175 15.55 2.00 1.35
CA LEU A 175 15.97 1.27 0.16
C LEU A 175 16.99 0.15 0.43
N PRO A 176 18.02 0.32 1.29
CA PRO A 176 18.99 -0.74 1.58
C PRO A 176 18.40 -2.04 2.17
N ALA A 177 17.21 -1.96 2.78
CA ALA A 177 16.48 -3.10 3.34
C ALA A 177 15.17 -3.39 2.57
N THR A 178 15.00 -2.80 1.39
CA THR A 178 13.91 -3.13 0.47
C THR A 178 14.43 -4.17 -0.52
N MET A 179 13.88 -5.37 -0.46
CA MET A 179 14.39 -6.53 -1.19
C MET A 179 13.24 -7.25 -1.88
N ASN A 180 13.49 -7.73 -3.09
CA ASN A 180 12.51 -8.48 -3.85
C ASN A 180 13.07 -9.85 -4.23
N PHE A 181 12.28 -10.88 -4.00
CA PHE A 181 12.64 -12.28 -4.22
C PHE A 181 11.51 -12.99 -4.96
N PRO A 182 11.75 -14.15 -5.60
CA PRO A 182 10.72 -14.84 -6.36
C PRO A 182 9.45 -15.20 -5.57
N ASN A 183 9.57 -15.43 -4.25
CA ASN A 183 8.48 -15.90 -3.41
C ASN A 183 7.99 -14.87 -2.37
N ASN A 184 8.66 -13.72 -2.26
CA ASN A 184 8.25 -12.64 -1.35
C ASN A 184 8.87 -11.30 -1.76
N THR A 185 8.17 -10.23 -1.38
CA THR A 185 8.65 -8.85 -1.48
C THR A 185 8.69 -8.25 -0.08
N GLU A 186 9.81 -7.63 0.27
CA GLU A 186 10.03 -6.97 1.55
C GLU A 186 10.31 -5.48 1.31
N VAL A 187 9.52 -4.62 1.96
CA VAL A 187 9.69 -3.17 1.90
C VAL A 187 9.82 -2.66 3.32
N GLU A 188 10.95 -2.01 3.61
CA GLU A 188 11.19 -1.36 4.89
C GLU A 188 11.03 0.16 4.75
N ALA A 189 10.50 0.80 5.78
CA ALA A 189 10.35 2.24 5.84
C ALA A 189 10.95 2.80 7.13
N LEU A 190 11.67 3.92 7.00
CA LEU A 190 12.05 4.77 8.12
C LEU A 190 10.88 5.68 8.44
N MET A 191 10.29 5.49 9.62
CA MET A 191 9.04 6.14 10.00
C MET A 191 9.25 7.11 11.16
N THR A 192 8.84 8.36 10.98
CA THR A 192 8.78 9.36 12.05
C THR A 192 7.35 9.54 12.51
N TYR A 193 7.14 9.55 13.82
CA TYR A 193 5.86 9.85 14.44
C TYR A 193 5.94 11.20 15.17
N LYS A 194 5.15 12.18 14.72
CA LYS A 194 5.05 13.49 15.38
C LYS A 194 3.86 13.54 16.29
N GLY A 195 4.03 14.16 17.46
CA GLY A 195 2.96 14.18 18.45
C GLY A 195 3.23 15.11 19.61
N SER A 196 2.33 15.04 20.58
CA SER A 196 2.38 15.85 21.80
C SER A 196 2.05 15.01 23.03
N ASN A 197 2.36 15.57 24.20
CA ASN A 197 2.16 14.96 25.51
C ASN A 197 2.85 13.59 25.64
N PRO A 198 4.17 13.50 25.39
CA PRO A 198 4.88 12.23 25.46
C PRO A 198 4.68 11.59 26.84
N GLY A 199 4.45 10.28 26.89
CA GLY A 199 4.40 9.55 28.16
C GLY A 199 5.79 9.38 28.77
N LYS A 200 5.85 8.75 29.96
CA LYS A 200 7.13 8.57 30.68
C LYS A 200 8.15 7.78 29.85
N TYR A 201 7.71 6.72 29.18
CA TYR A 201 8.60 5.83 28.44
C TYR A 201 9.13 6.48 27.17
N VAL A 202 8.26 7.19 26.44
CA VAL A 202 8.69 8.00 25.28
C VAL A 202 9.78 8.99 25.70
N ARG A 203 9.54 9.79 26.76
CA ARG A 203 10.54 10.75 27.27
C ARG A 203 11.88 10.11 27.67
N GLN A 204 11.88 8.84 28.07
CA GLN A 204 13.08 8.15 28.53
C GLN A 204 13.90 7.57 27.38
N THR A 205 13.26 7.21 26.25
CA THR A 205 13.92 6.42 25.21
C THR A 205 13.98 7.10 23.84
N THR A 206 13.29 8.22 23.64
CA THR A 206 13.34 8.99 22.38
C THR A 206 14.10 10.30 22.55
N PRO A 207 15.04 10.64 21.64
CA PRO A 207 15.63 11.98 21.58
C PRO A 207 14.60 13.02 21.10
N THR A 208 14.81 14.28 21.47
CA THR A 208 13.94 15.43 21.10
C THR A 208 14.31 16.05 19.77
#